data_AF-A0A2V9TKQ8-F1
#
_entry.id   AF-A0A2V9TKQ8-F1
#
_cell.length_a   1.000
_cell.length_b   1.000
_cell.length_c   1.000
_cell.angle_alpha   90.00
_cell.angle_beta   90.00
_cell.angle_gamma   90.00
#
_symmetry.space_group_name_H-M   'P 1'
#
loop_
_entity.id
_entity.type
_entity.pdbx_description
1 polymer ?
#
loop_
_entity_poly.entity_id
_entity_poly.type
_entity_poly.pdbx_seq_one_letter_code
_entity_poly.pdbx_strand_id
1 'polypeptide(L)' 'MGGLSPICHKLPSHLLMDIDIYRYNVHMQTISLYIEPSQLKRLKAWSKETGAPVSELIRRGIEAALKRRRERTKQQQLIN' A
#
# COMPACT_ATOMS: atom_id res chain seq x y z
N MET A 1 -14.86 9.77 -38.85
CA MET A 1 -13.86 10.31 -37.89
C MET A 1 -14.40 10.05 -36.48
N GLY A 2 -14.25 8.82 -35.98
CA GLY A 2 -14.83 8.38 -34.71
C GLY A 2 -13.94 8.76 -33.53
N GLY A 3 -14.50 9.44 -32.54
CA GLY A 3 -13.81 9.96 -31.37
C GLY A 3 -13.25 8.88 -30.45
N LEU A 4 -12.07 9.17 -29.89
CA LEU A 4 -11.50 8.42 -28.79
C LEU A 4 -12.12 8.95 -27.49
N SER A 5 -13.17 8.29 -27.01
CA SER A 5 -13.67 8.50 -25.65
C SER A 5 -12.61 8.00 -24.64
N PRO A 6 -12.27 8.78 -23.60
CA PRO A 6 -11.42 8.27 -22.53
C PRO A 6 -12.19 7.19 -21.78
N ILE A 7 -11.68 5.96 -21.82
CA ILE A 7 -12.22 4.84 -21.05
C ILE A 7 -11.89 5.11 -19.57
N CYS A 8 -12.75 5.89 -18.91
CA CYS A 8 -12.75 6.01 -17.47
C CYS A 8 -13.46 4.76 -16.92
N HIS A 9 -12.71 3.67 -16.76
CA HIS A 9 -13.22 2.51 -16.01
C HIS A 9 -13.53 2.99 -14.60
N LYS A 10 -14.82 3.12 -14.27
CA LYS A 10 -15.32 3.22 -12.89
C LYS A 10 -14.74 2.01 -12.14
N LEU A 11 -13.65 2.23 -11.40
CA LEU A 11 -13.11 1.24 -10.48
C LEU A 11 -14.22 0.92 -9.48
N PRO A 12 -14.62 -0.35 -9.36
CA PRO A 12 -15.72 -0.68 -8.49
C PRO A 12 -15.30 -0.43 -7.04
N SER A 13 -16.19 0.20 -6.27
CA SER A 13 -15.94 0.70 -4.91
C SER A 13 -15.47 -0.36 -3.91
N HIS A 14 -15.69 -1.64 -4.20
CA HIS A 14 -15.22 -2.76 -3.37
C HIS A 14 -13.71 -3.06 -3.49
N LEU A 15 -12.99 -2.37 -4.39
CA LEU A 15 -11.53 -2.52 -4.58
C LEU A 15 -10.73 -1.36 -3.99
N LEU A 16 -11.41 -0.32 -3.49
CA LEU A 16 -10.78 0.79 -2.80
C LEU A 16 -10.78 0.48 -1.30
N MET A 17 -9.60 0.38 -0.71
CA MET A 17 -9.43 0.35 0.73
C MET A 17 -8.75 1.62 1.19
N ASP A 18 -9.34 2.22 2.22
CA ASP A 18 -8.76 3.34 2.94
C ASP A 18 -7.75 2.82 3.97
N ILE A 19 -6.54 3.35 3.91
CA ILE A 19 -5.41 2.92 4.73
C ILE A 19 -4.85 4.14 5.43
N ASP A 20 -4.78 4.06 6.75
CA ASP A 20 -4.15 5.07 7.58
C ASP A 20 -2.64 4.83 7.66
N ILE A 21 -1.86 5.82 7.19
CA ILE A 21 -0.41 5.81 7.25
C ILE A 21 0.07 6.94 8.14
N TYR A 22 0.92 6.60 9.11
CA TYR A 22 1.60 7.58 9.95
C TYR A 22 2.80 8.16 9.21
N ARG A 23 2.74 9.47 8.93
CA ARG A 23 3.89 10.24 8.43
C ARG A 23 4.66 10.81 9.62
N TYR A 24 5.97 11.04 9.48
CA TYR A 24 6.90 11.55 10.52
C TYR A 24 6.57 12.94 11.11
N ASN A 25 5.37 13.49 10.86
CA ASN A 25 4.75 14.61 11.56
C ASN A 25 3.36 14.16 12.02
N VAL A 26 3.27 13.43 13.14
CA VAL A 26 2.13 13.12 14.08
C VAL A 26 0.67 13.05 13.55
N HIS A 27 0.45 13.06 12.25
CA HIS A 27 -0.87 13.11 11.62
C HIS A 27 -1.10 11.84 10.82
N MET A 28 -2.19 11.17 11.17
CA MET A 28 -2.72 10.04 10.43
C MET A 28 -3.19 10.53 9.05
N GLN A 29 -2.63 9.99 7.98
CA GLN A 29 -3.08 10.27 6.61
C GLN A 29 -3.77 9.04 6.05
N THR A 30 -5.04 9.18 5.70
CA THR A 30 -5.79 8.15 5.00
C THR A 30 -5.49 8.23 3.50
N ILE A 31 -5.09 7.12 2.90
CA ILE A 31 -4.91 6.99 1.45
C ILE A 31 -5.74 5.83 0.92
N SER A 32 -6.33 6.02 -0.25
CA SER A 32 -7.03 4.95 -0.93
C SER A 32 -6.07 4.25 -1.91
N LEU A 33 -5.84 2.95 -1.71
CA LEU A 33 -5.00 2.14 -2.59
C LEU A 33 -5.85 1.18 -3.41
N TYR A 34 -5.51 1.06 -4.68
CA TYR A 34 -5.96 -0.08 -5.47
C TYR A 34 -5.10 -1.30 -5.14
N ILE A 35 -5.75 -2.38 -4.74
CA ILE A 35 -5.10 -3.66 -4.46
C ILE A 35 -5.76 -4.71 -5.34
N GLU A 36 -4.94 -5.53 -6.01
CA GLU A 36 -5.43 -6.61 -6.84
C GLU A 36 -6.27 -7.60 -5.98
N PRO A 37 -7.43 -8.11 -6.46
CA PRO A 37 -8.29 -8.98 -5.66
C PRO A 37 -7.59 -10.19 -5.04
N SER A 38 -6.63 -10.79 -5.76
CA SER A 38 -5.83 -11.93 -5.30
C SER A 38 -4.96 -11.57 -4.08
N GLN A 39 -4.34 -10.38 -4.10
CA GLN A 39 -3.53 -9.83 -3.03
C GLN A 39 -4.40 -9.46 -1.83
N LEU A 40 -5.57 -8.86 -2.07
CA LEU A 40 -6.52 -8.52 -1.02
C LEU A 40 -7.03 -9.78 -0.29
N LYS A 41 -7.29 -10.87 -1.02
CA LYS A 41 -7.68 -12.16 -0.43
C LYS A 41 -6.61 -12.69 0.52
N ARG A 42 -5.33 -12.60 0.14
CA ARG A 42 -4.20 -13.00 0.98
C ARG A 42 -4.06 -12.13 2.23
N LEU A 43 -4.18 -10.81 2.08
CA LEU A 43 -4.15 -9.87 3.21
C LEU A 43 -5.29 -10.12 4.20
N LYS A 44 -6.50 -10.43 3.71
CA LYS A 44 -7.64 -10.81 4.55
C LYS A 44 -7.40 -12.14 5.28
N ALA A 45 -6.75 -13.12 4.66
CA ALA A 45 -6.38 -14.37 5.31
C ALA A 45 -5.39 -14.12 6.46
N TRP A 46 -4.31 -13.37 6.21
CA TRP A 46 -3.35 -12.99 7.26
C TRP A 46 -3.96 -12.14 8.36
N SER A 47 -4.91 -11.27 8.02
CA SER A 47 -5.66 -10.50 9.02
C SER A 47 -6.44 -11.40 9.97
N LYS A 48 -7.07 -12.47 9.46
CA LYS A 48 -7.74 -13.48 10.29
C LYS A 48 -6.76 -14.29 11.14
N GLU A 49 -5.61 -14.67 10.59
CA GLU A 49 -4.59 -15.46 11.30
C GLU A 49 -3.92 -14.67 12.43
N THR A 50 -3.64 -13.39 12.21
CA THR A 50 -2.88 -12.55 13.14
C THR A 50 -3.74 -11.70 14.06
N GLY A 51 -5.03 -11.55 13.75
CA GLY A 51 -5.95 -10.62 14.43
C GLY A 51 -5.71 -9.14 14.11
N ALA A 52 -4.68 -8.80 13.33
CA ALA A 52 -4.39 -7.42 12.95
C ALA A 52 -5.26 -6.96 11.77
N PRO A 53 -5.69 -5.69 11.72
CA PRO A 53 -6.42 -5.17 10.58
C PRO A 53 -5.52 -5.11 9.32
N VAL A 54 -6.14 -5.20 8.14
CA VAL A 54 -5.43 -5.18 6.84
C VAL A 54 -4.57 -3.92 6.69
N SER A 55 -5.05 -2.76 7.14
CA SER A 55 -4.30 -1.50 7.13
C SER A 55 -2.98 -1.59 7.92
N GLU A 56 -3.01 -2.24 9.09
CA GLU A 56 -1.82 -2.46 9.93
C GLU A 56 -0.82 -3.40 9.26
N LEU A 57 -1.30 -4.46 8.59
CA LEU A 57 -0.44 -5.36 7.80
C LEU A 57 0.25 -4.62 6.65
N ILE A 58 -0.48 -3.76 5.95
CA ILE A 58 0.07 -2.93 4.87
C ILE A 58 1.09 -1.94 5.43
N ARG A 59 0.78 -1.26 6.54
CA ARG A 59 1.70 -0.33 7.22
C ARG A 59 3.02 -1.01 7.56
N ARG A 60 2.98 -2.19 8.18
CA ARG A 60 4.19 -2.99 8.51
C ARG A 60 4.98 -3.37 7.27
N GLY A 61 4.30 -3.76 6.19
CA GLY A 61 4.92 -4.06 4.91
C GLY A 61 5.67 -2.87 4.31
N ILE A 62 5.05 -1.69 4.34
CA ILE A 62 5.64 -0.42 3.88
C ILE A 62 6.87 -0.07 4.73
N GLU A 63 6.77 -0.15 6.06
CA GLU A 63 7.89 0.14 6.96
C GLU A 63 9.08 -0.78 6.71
N ALA A 64 8.84 -2.08 6.56
CA ALA A 64 9.90 -3.04 6.24
C ALA A 64 10.55 -2.76 4.88
N ALA A 65 9.76 -2.39 3.86
CA ALA A 65 10.28 -2.01 2.55
C ALA A 65 11.14 -0.73 2.61
N LEU A 66 10.67 0.30 3.32
CA LEU A 66 11.42 1.55 3.51
C LEU A 66 12.71 1.34 4.29
N LYS A 67 12.69 0.52 5.35
CA LYS A 67 13.89 0.17 6.13
C LYS A 67 14.96 -0.47 5.25
N ARG A 68 14.59 -1.50 4.48
CA ARG A 68 15.50 -2.17 3.52
C ARG A 68 16.06 -1.19 2.49
N ARG A 69 15.25 -0.25 2.00
CA ARG A 69 15.70 0.77 1.04
C ARG A 69 16.74 1.71 1.66
N ARG A 70 16.52 2.18 2.89
CA ARG A 70 17.47 3.02 3.63
C ARG A 70 18.80 2.30 3.87
N GLU A 71 18.76 1.03 4.25
CA GLU A 71 19.95 0.20 4.47
C GLU A 71 20.78 0.04 3.20
N ARG A 72 20.14 -0.24 2.06
CA ARG A 72 20.82 -0.29 0.75
C ARG A 72 21.46 1.04 0.39
N THR A 73 20.76 2.16 0.59
CA THR A 73 21.31 3.50 0.30
C THR A 73 22.53 3.82 1.16
N LYS A 74 22.51 3.46 2.46
CA LYS A 74 23.67 3.63 3.35
C LYS A 74 24.86 2.79 2.92
N GLN A 75 24.63 1.54 2.51
CA GLN A 75 25.70 0.67 1.99
C GLN A 75 26.31 1.22 0.69
N GLN A 76 25.50 1.78 -0.21
CA GLN A 76 25.98 2.41 -1.44
C GLN A 76 26.85 3.66 -1.16
N GLN A 77 26.57 4.40 -0.09
CA GLN A 77 27.33 5.59 0.32
C GLN A 77 28.65 5.28 1.04
N LEU A 78 28.82 4.06 1.57
CA LEU A 78 30.08 3.62 2.20
C LEU A 78 31.10 3.06 1.19
N ILE A 79 30.66 2.82 -0.04
CA ILE A 79 31.48 2.26 -1.13
C ILE A 79 32.00 3.36 -2.08
N ASN A 80 31.52 4.59 -1.92
CA ASN A 80 31.98 5.78 -2.66
C ASN A 80 32.70 6.74 -1.71
#